data_AF-A0A0P1AYA4-F1
#
_entry.id   AF-A0A0P1AYA4-F1
#
_cell.length_a   1.000
_cell.length_b   1.000
_cell.length_c   1.000
_cell.angle_alpha   90.00
_cell.angle_beta   90.00
_cell.angle_gamma   90.00
#
_symmetry.space_group_name_H-M   'P 1'
#
loop_
_entity.id
_entity.type
_entity.pdbx_description
1 polymer ?
#
loop_
_entity_poly.entity_id
_entity_poly.type
_entity_poly.pdbx_seq_one_letter_code
_entity_poly.pdbx_strand_id
1 'polypeptide(L)'
;MSELHGRVFARQNAYNGLADDLREQTEAAQKHLIEKKTEVFTSHHSALVKVPLSVRGKELIDFLDKWLTPEETEKKIEETPSAESEKKEEDAADLPKAKGETPEVEVEAPKAEDEAVKAEDEASKDEDEASKDDNAANVEETAKVAETTETPKEATSKEESSKPKKEDKKKEKKVEKPSPYRARAKEIAEALVLAGFVTAYKDRVKNYLADPPKEFVTDNELFVPLSEAITESKETSVWHVVDGAIYASQLKRKAGVFSAFTQGKDVYVVANEKTQKIYFFESDVARSAVAEYAAADGLVQYDNAHFQFGVKLVYGDKFELLNLVTKDDQEAFLNTLLNVGVQYREVYNLAAEEAKSFYELKDFDMNKKEVSMEDYKGKVVLVVNVSSKCGLTPTNYPELQQLHERYQEQGLVVLGFPCNQFAGQEPGTHEEIMEFVKEYNVTFPLFEKHDVNGANARPVFTYLKAKLPGTFGNYIKWNFTKFLVDRNGQPFKRYGPKELPFSFEEDIKELLAKAPEPEKTEEEVPDDVASTKSDEVTSDKEETALEDKQETPAEEKKETVTEVKSEEITEEKEVATTEIKVVTEETKIEKTETIATTIEETKVAATVEETTPKVEIVKTEDVVVAVSAP
;
A
#
# COMPACT_ATOMS: atom_id res chain seq x y z
N MET A 1 2.06 4.75 -8.88
CA MET A 1 2.58 6.01 -8.27
C MET A 1 2.49 5.86 -6.76
N SER A 2 2.99 6.78 -5.94
CA SER A 2 2.75 6.74 -4.49
C SER A 2 1.29 7.06 -4.19
N GLU A 3 0.56 6.13 -3.57
CA GLU A 3 -0.87 6.25 -3.30
C GLU A 3 -1.10 7.00 -1.98
N LEU A 4 -0.92 8.32 -2.04
CA LEU A 4 -1.05 9.22 -0.90
C LEU A 4 -2.44 9.89 -0.89
N HIS A 5 -3.42 9.17 -0.36
CA HIS A 5 -4.82 9.58 -0.27
C HIS A 5 -5.17 10.12 1.13
N GLY A 6 -6.14 11.04 1.21
CA GLY A 6 -6.66 11.58 2.47
C GLY A 6 -6.43 13.08 2.66
N ARG A 7 -7.23 13.69 3.54
CA ARG A 7 -7.30 15.16 3.68
C ARG A 7 -6.02 15.79 4.20
N VAL A 8 -5.22 15.10 5.02
CA VAL A 8 -3.91 15.60 5.47
C VAL A 8 -2.92 15.74 4.31
N PHE A 9 -2.78 14.70 3.47
CA PHE A 9 -1.93 14.77 2.28
C PHE A 9 -2.42 15.81 1.27
N ALA A 10 -3.73 15.91 1.06
CA ALA A 10 -4.31 16.95 0.20
C ALA A 10 -4.04 18.37 0.74
N ARG A 11 -4.13 18.59 2.05
CA ARG A 11 -3.81 19.86 2.71
C ARG A 11 -2.32 20.20 2.61
N GLN A 12 -1.42 19.25 2.85
CA GLN A 12 0.03 19.46 2.69
C GLN A 12 0.39 19.82 1.24
N ASN A 13 -0.19 19.12 0.26
CA ASN A 13 0.04 19.41 -1.16
C ASN A 13 -0.48 20.82 -1.53
N ALA A 14 -1.61 21.24 -0.97
CA ALA A 14 -2.11 22.60 -1.14
C ALA A 14 -1.22 23.64 -0.46
N TYR A 15 -0.67 23.38 0.74
CA TYR A 15 0.30 24.26 1.40
C TYR A 15 1.58 24.42 0.58
N ASN A 16 2.12 23.32 0.06
CA ASN A 16 3.31 23.31 -0.78
C ASN A 16 3.13 24.08 -2.10
N GLY A 17 1.88 24.22 -2.57
CA GLY A 17 1.50 25.02 -3.75
C GLY A 17 1.18 26.49 -3.47
N LEU A 18 1.27 26.96 -2.22
CA LEU A 18 1.14 28.38 -1.90
C LEU A 18 2.41 29.15 -2.32
N ALA A 19 2.25 30.44 -2.59
CA ALA A 19 3.36 31.35 -2.87
C ALA A 19 4.36 31.41 -1.70
N ASP A 20 5.65 31.53 -2.02
CA ASP A 20 6.74 31.45 -1.02
C ASP A 20 6.61 32.53 0.07
N ASP A 21 6.19 33.75 -0.28
CA ASP A 21 5.97 34.85 0.67
C ASP A 21 4.86 34.57 1.68
N LEU A 22 3.82 33.82 1.29
CA LEU A 22 2.76 33.36 2.19
C LEU A 22 3.26 32.21 3.07
N ARG A 23 4.10 31.31 2.54
CA ARG A 23 4.71 30.22 3.31
C ARG A 23 5.70 30.75 4.36
N GLU A 24 6.60 31.64 3.99
CA GLU A 24 7.54 32.32 4.91
C GLU A 24 6.79 33.07 6.02
N GLN A 25 5.75 33.84 5.68
CA GLN A 25 4.92 34.53 6.68
C GLN A 25 4.12 33.55 7.55
N THR A 26 3.72 32.39 7.01
CA THR A 26 3.09 31.33 7.80
C THR A 26 4.07 30.74 8.80
N GLU A 27 5.31 30.44 8.42
CA GLU A 27 6.35 29.96 9.34
C GLU A 27 6.71 31.01 10.41
N ALA A 28 6.73 32.29 10.06
CA ALA A 28 6.88 33.38 11.02
C ALA A 28 5.70 33.46 12.00
N ALA A 29 4.47 33.29 11.50
CA ALA A 29 3.26 33.22 12.32
C ALA A 29 3.29 32.02 13.27
N GLN A 30 3.72 30.83 12.82
CA GLN A 30 3.86 29.64 13.66
C GLN A 30 4.80 29.90 14.85
N LYS A 31 5.96 30.52 14.60
CA LYS A 31 6.93 30.90 15.64
C LYS A 31 6.30 31.85 16.66
N HIS A 32 5.63 32.90 16.19
CA HIS A 32 4.96 33.87 17.08
C HIS A 32 3.80 33.24 17.88
N LEU A 33 3.02 32.34 17.28
CA LEU A 33 1.95 31.61 17.93
C LEU A 33 2.45 30.60 18.99
N ILE A 34 3.67 30.08 18.85
CA ILE A 34 4.34 29.27 19.88
C ILE A 34 4.81 30.16 21.04
N GLU A 35 5.51 31.27 20.76
CA GLU A 35 5.94 32.26 21.76
C GLU A 35 4.77 32.79 22.60
N LYS A 36 3.62 32.98 21.95
CA LYS A 36 2.39 33.54 22.52
C LYS A 36 1.34 32.47 22.86
N LYS A 37 1.72 31.19 22.99
CA LYS A 37 0.75 30.09 23.06
C LYS A 37 -0.29 30.22 24.18
N THR A 38 0.06 30.83 25.31
CA THR A 38 -0.85 31.08 26.45
C THR A 38 -1.75 32.32 26.29
N GLU A 39 -1.45 33.21 25.36
CA GLU A 39 -2.28 34.36 24.98
C GLU A 39 -3.35 33.96 23.95
N VAL A 40 -2.99 33.04 23.04
CA VAL A 40 -3.84 32.63 21.90
C VAL A 40 -4.67 31.38 22.19
N PHE A 41 -4.06 30.31 22.73
CA PHE A 41 -4.73 29.02 22.89
C PHE A 41 -5.26 28.87 24.32
N THR A 42 -6.58 28.82 24.47
CA THR A 42 -7.27 28.77 25.75
C THR A 42 -8.18 27.56 25.87
N SER A 43 -8.59 27.21 27.09
CA SER A 43 -9.52 26.12 27.32
C SER A 43 -10.96 26.55 27.03
N HIS A 44 -11.48 26.23 25.84
CA HIS A 44 -12.87 26.48 25.50
C HIS A 44 -13.81 25.54 26.27
N HIS A 45 -14.77 26.13 27.00
CA HIS A 45 -15.78 25.41 27.77
C HIS A 45 -17.19 25.75 27.27
N SER A 46 -18.00 24.74 27.00
CA SER A 46 -19.44 24.85 26.76
C SER A 46 -20.18 23.79 27.57
N ALA A 47 -21.52 23.87 27.62
CA ALA A 47 -22.36 22.90 28.34
C ALA A 47 -22.27 21.46 27.81
N LEU A 48 -21.69 21.25 26.62
CA LEU A 48 -21.59 19.93 25.95
C LEU A 48 -20.15 19.53 25.60
N VAL A 49 -19.18 20.46 25.61
CA VAL A 49 -17.82 20.20 25.16
C VAL A 49 -16.80 21.01 25.98
N LYS A 50 -15.73 20.35 26.42
CA LYS A 50 -14.51 20.99 26.92
C LYS A 50 -13.36 20.67 25.96
N VAL A 51 -12.64 21.70 25.52
CA VAL A 51 -11.44 21.58 24.67
C VAL A 51 -10.30 22.29 25.41
N PRO A 52 -9.19 21.61 25.77
CA PRO A 52 -8.21 22.17 26.71
C PRO A 52 -7.32 23.27 26.12
N LEU A 53 -6.98 23.18 24.82
CA LEU A 53 -6.22 24.19 24.08
C LEU A 53 -6.92 24.44 22.75
N SER A 54 -7.37 25.67 22.52
CA SER A 54 -8.15 26.05 21.34
C SER A 54 -8.29 27.56 21.16
N VAL A 55 -8.63 27.99 19.95
CA VAL A 55 -8.88 29.39 19.56
C VAL A 55 -10.01 29.42 18.51
N ARG A 56 -10.89 30.42 18.50
CA ARG A 56 -11.86 30.58 17.39
C ARG A 56 -11.17 31.13 16.15
N GLY A 57 -11.69 30.81 14.96
CA GLY A 57 -11.18 31.37 13.70
C GLY A 57 -11.12 32.91 13.71
N LYS A 58 -12.12 33.59 14.28
CA LYS A 58 -12.10 35.05 14.41
C LYS A 58 -10.99 35.55 15.34
N GLU A 59 -10.81 34.89 16.48
CA GLU A 59 -9.82 35.27 17.50
C GLU A 59 -8.39 35.09 16.96
N LEU A 60 -8.16 34.02 16.18
CA LEU A 60 -6.90 33.77 15.47
C LEU A 60 -6.63 34.83 14.39
N ILE A 61 -7.63 35.17 13.56
CA ILE A 61 -7.49 36.20 12.53
C ILE A 61 -7.25 37.58 13.17
N ASP A 62 -7.98 37.95 14.23
CA ASP A 62 -7.78 39.23 14.94
C ASP A 62 -6.36 39.32 15.54
N PHE A 63 -5.80 38.21 16.04
CA PHE A 63 -4.44 38.16 16.56
C PHE A 63 -3.38 38.34 15.46
N LEU A 64 -3.55 37.65 14.33
CA LEU A 64 -2.66 37.76 13.16
C LEU A 64 -2.74 39.15 12.49
N ASP A 65 -3.94 39.73 12.40
CA ASP A 65 -4.21 41.08 11.89
C ASP A 65 -3.48 42.14 12.73
N LYS A 66 -3.48 41.99 14.06
CA LYS A 66 -2.69 42.81 14.98
C LYS A 66 -1.17 42.60 14.80
N TRP A 67 -0.71 41.36 14.66
CA TRP A 67 0.72 41.03 14.50
C TRP A 67 1.30 41.55 13.17
N LEU A 68 0.52 41.56 12.09
CA LEU A 68 0.90 42.15 10.80
C LEU A 68 0.87 43.69 10.79
N THR A 69 0.18 44.33 11.75
CA THR A 69 0.08 45.78 11.83
C THR A 69 1.37 46.36 12.44
N PRO A 70 2.10 47.27 11.75
CA PRO A 70 3.28 47.90 12.30
C PRO A 70 2.95 48.70 13.58
N GLU A 71 3.79 48.59 14.61
CA GLU A 71 3.68 49.46 15.79
C GLU A 71 4.04 50.90 15.40
N GLU A 72 3.04 51.78 15.30
CA GLU A 72 3.28 53.22 15.23
C GLU A 72 4.01 53.66 16.50
N THR A 73 5.26 54.10 16.35
CA THR A 73 6.17 54.33 17.48
C THR A 73 5.59 55.25 18.54
N GLU A 74 5.42 54.74 19.77
CA GLU A 74 5.12 55.53 20.97
C GLU A 74 6.28 56.44 21.37
N LYS A 75 6.50 57.52 20.61
CA LYS A 75 7.34 58.66 20.99
C LYS A 75 6.54 59.96 21.00
N LYS A 76 5.72 60.05 22.04
CA LYS A 76 5.39 61.27 22.78
C LYS A 76 6.50 62.33 22.65
N ILE A 77 6.27 63.35 21.82
CA ILE A 77 7.06 64.59 21.85
C ILE A 77 6.42 65.48 22.91
N GLU A 78 7.12 65.64 24.04
CA GLU A 78 6.83 66.72 24.99
C GLU A 78 7.34 68.06 24.48
N GLU A 79 6.54 69.08 24.78
CA GLU A 79 6.79 70.52 24.83
C GLU A 79 8.15 71.07 24.36
N THR A 80 8.10 71.89 23.31
CA THR A 80 9.06 72.97 22.96
C THR A 80 9.32 73.93 24.14
N PRO A 81 10.41 74.75 24.18
CA PRO A 81 11.09 75.37 23.01
C PRO A 81 12.62 75.63 23.12
N SER A 82 13.23 76.11 22.02
CA SER A 82 13.93 77.42 21.95
C SER A 82 14.39 77.72 20.51
N ALA A 83 14.99 78.88 20.25
CA ALA A 83 15.24 79.41 18.91
C ALA A 83 16.71 79.85 18.65
N GLU A 84 16.94 80.14 17.35
CA GLU A 84 17.99 80.99 16.76
C GLU A 84 19.48 80.55 16.73
N SER A 85 20.03 80.70 15.51
CA SER A 85 21.43 81.00 15.14
C SER A 85 22.60 80.26 15.79
N GLU A 86 23.42 79.61 14.94
CA GLU A 86 24.61 80.28 14.38
C GLU A 86 25.13 79.60 13.10
N LYS A 87 26.05 80.28 12.39
CA LYS A 87 26.77 79.73 11.22
C LYS A 87 28.21 79.38 11.60
N LYS A 88 28.65 78.17 11.23
CA LYS A 88 30.00 77.78 10.74
C LYS A 88 29.91 76.35 10.21
N GLU A 89 30.50 75.93 9.09
CA GLU A 89 31.72 76.37 8.38
C GLU A 89 33.01 75.98 9.11
N GLU A 90 33.43 74.72 8.92
CA GLU A 90 34.82 74.36 8.61
C GLU A 90 34.82 73.05 7.79
N ASP A 91 35.86 72.84 6.98
CA ASP A 91 35.78 72.06 5.72
C ASP A 91 36.85 70.95 5.61
N ALA A 92 36.74 70.10 4.59
CA ALA A 92 37.66 68.99 4.32
C ALA A 92 39.04 69.46 3.82
N ALA A 93 40.07 68.64 4.04
CA ALA A 93 41.46 68.99 3.76
C ALA A 93 41.84 68.90 2.27
N ASP A 94 42.13 70.06 1.70
CA ASP A 94 43.23 70.37 0.75
C ASP A 94 43.32 69.61 -0.60
N LEU A 95 42.75 70.23 -1.64
CA LEU A 95 43.41 70.85 -2.82
C LEU A 95 44.88 70.43 -3.18
N PRO A 96 45.35 70.58 -4.46
CA PRO A 96 45.00 71.69 -5.37
C PRO A 96 44.88 71.46 -6.90
N LYS A 97 43.97 72.24 -7.52
CA LYS A 97 44.07 72.92 -8.86
C LYS A 97 44.17 72.04 -10.14
N ALA A 98 43.15 72.01 -11.02
CA ALA A 98 42.72 73.03 -12.02
C ALA A 98 43.44 72.91 -13.40
N LYS A 99 42.86 73.12 -14.60
CA LYS A 99 41.56 73.64 -15.14
C LYS A 99 41.12 72.76 -16.34
N GLY A 100 39.84 72.61 -16.75
CA GLY A 100 39.02 73.54 -17.59
C GLY A 100 39.14 73.18 -19.09
N GLU A 101 38.16 73.24 -19.99
CA GLU A 101 36.75 73.76 -20.06
C GLU A 101 36.04 73.01 -21.24
N THR A 102 34.86 72.36 -21.07
CA THR A 102 33.46 72.72 -21.50
C THR A 102 33.20 73.00 -23.00
N PRO A 103 31.96 72.91 -23.55
CA PRO A 103 30.63 72.51 -23.00
C PRO A 103 30.09 71.23 -23.76
N GLU A 104 28.87 70.99 -24.32
CA GLU A 104 27.56 71.68 -24.51
C GLU A 104 26.43 70.70 -25.02
N VAL A 105 25.16 71.14 -25.06
CA VAL A 105 23.93 70.59 -25.77
C VAL A 105 23.27 69.28 -25.23
N GLU A 106 22.00 68.91 -25.55
CA GLU A 106 20.63 69.42 -25.23
C GLU A 106 19.55 68.50 -25.89
N VAL A 107 18.28 68.46 -25.40
CA VAL A 107 17.02 67.92 -26.03
C VAL A 107 16.98 66.44 -26.53
N GLU A 108 15.87 65.74 -26.84
CA GLU A 108 14.41 65.80 -26.54
C GLU A 108 13.82 64.35 -26.61
N ALA A 109 12.50 64.15 -26.44
CA ALA A 109 11.76 62.91 -26.78
C ALA A 109 10.59 63.25 -27.72
N PRO A 110 10.07 62.32 -28.57
CA PRO A 110 8.75 61.74 -28.23
C PRO A 110 8.32 60.38 -28.89
N LYS A 111 7.32 59.75 -28.25
CA LYS A 111 6.17 58.98 -28.84
C LYS A 111 6.39 57.70 -29.68
N ALA A 112 5.25 57.06 -29.99
CA ALA A 112 5.06 55.75 -30.62
C ALA A 112 3.88 55.79 -31.62
N GLU A 113 3.71 54.76 -32.45
CA GLU A 113 2.48 54.45 -33.22
C GLU A 113 2.45 52.97 -33.67
N ASP A 114 1.31 52.50 -34.23
CA ASP A 114 0.98 51.10 -34.54
C ASP A 114 1.56 50.55 -35.86
N GLU A 115 1.63 49.20 -36.01
CA GLU A 115 0.79 48.45 -36.99
C GLU A 115 1.01 46.91 -36.89
N ALA A 116 0.19 46.13 -37.63
CA ALA A 116 0.10 44.67 -37.51
C ALA A 116 0.49 43.91 -38.80
N VAL A 117 0.90 42.64 -38.65
CA VAL A 117 1.14 41.68 -39.75
C VAL A 117 0.40 40.36 -39.43
N LYS A 118 0.11 39.55 -40.46
CA LYS A 118 -0.95 38.54 -40.46
C LYS A 118 -0.53 37.27 -41.22
N ALA A 119 -0.98 36.11 -40.69
CA ALA A 119 -1.03 34.77 -41.30
C ALA A 119 0.30 34.09 -41.66
N GLU A 120 0.43 32.81 -41.26
CA GLU A 120 0.34 31.65 -42.15
C GLU A 120 0.15 30.38 -41.29
N ASP A 121 -0.85 29.56 -41.61
CA ASP A 121 -0.67 28.15 -42.04
C ASP A 121 -2.00 27.61 -42.61
N GLU A 122 -1.95 26.55 -43.42
CA GLU A 122 -3.08 26.07 -44.23
C GLU A 122 -3.87 24.88 -43.64
N ALA A 123 -5.03 24.60 -44.24
CA ALA A 123 -5.83 23.40 -43.97
C ALA A 123 -6.00 22.57 -45.25
N SER A 124 -5.80 21.25 -45.15
CA SER A 124 -6.15 20.29 -46.20
C SER A 124 -7.19 19.29 -45.70
N LYS A 125 -8.28 19.16 -46.45
CA LYS A 125 -9.37 18.19 -46.25
C LYS A 125 -9.21 16.97 -47.21
N ASP A 126 -10.19 16.10 -47.53
CA ASP A 126 -11.59 15.89 -47.09
C ASP A 126 -11.71 14.41 -46.58
N GLU A 127 -12.58 13.44 -46.91
CA GLU A 127 -13.74 13.31 -47.80
C GLU A 127 -14.65 12.13 -47.32
N ASP A 128 -15.90 12.45 -46.95
CA ASP A 128 -17.17 11.68 -46.99
C ASP A 128 -17.32 10.14 -46.75
N GLU A 129 -18.37 9.75 -46.01
CA GLU A 129 -19.67 9.29 -46.57
C GLU A 129 -20.80 9.26 -45.50
N ALA A 130 -22.07 9.05 -45.91
CA ALA A 130 -23.24 9.56 -45.17
C ALA A 130 -24.54 8.72 -45.16
N SER A 131 -25.42 9.01 -44.19
CA SER A 131 -26.91 8.90 -44.21
C SER A 131 -27.47 9.58 -42.95
N LYS A 132 -28.44 10.51 -42.94
CA LYS A 132 -29.81 10.60 -43.50
C LYS A 132 -30.87 9.74 -42.81
N ASP A 133 -31.81 10.39 -42.12
CA ASP A 133 -33.17 10.63 -42.67
C ASP A 133 -33.91 11.76 -41.89
N ASP A 134 -35.08 12.17 -42.40
CA ASP A 134 -35.87 13.37 -42.02
C ASP A 134 -36.71 13.18 -40.70
N ASN A 135 -37.53 14.11 -40.17
CA ASN A 135 -38.34 15.20 -40.75
C ASN A 135 -38.81 16.23 -39.68
N ALA A 136 -39.60 17.24 -40.04
CA ALA A 136 -39.86 18.46 -39.25
C ALA A 136 -41.34 18.85 -38.99
N ALA A 137 -41.52 19.91 -38.19
CA ALA A 137 -42.60 20.93 -38.21
C ALA A 137 -43.98 20.73 -37.49
N ASN A 138 -44.09 21.38 -36.32
CA ASN A 138 -44.93 22.59 -36.06
C ASN A 138 -46.46 22.55 -35.71
N VAL A 139 -46.83 23.36 -34.69
CA VAL A 139 -48.13 24.08 -34.41
C VAL A 139 -49.38 23.38 -33.79
N GLU A 140 -49.90 24.00 -32.70
CA GLU A 140 -51.27 24.18 -32.10
C GLU A 140 -52.38 23.08 -32.20
N GLU A 141 -53.33 22.84 -31.27
CA GLU A 141 -53.76 23.40 -29.94
C GLU A 141 -54.15 22.19 -28.99
N THR A 142 -55.14 22.04 -28.06
CA THR A 142 -56.31 22.79 -27.54
C THR A 142 -56.59 22.58 -26.02
N ALA A 143 -57.24 23.57 -25.39
CA ALA A 143 -57.89 23.61 -24.06
C ALA A 143 -58.57 22.31 -23.52
N LYS A 144 -58.67 22.06 -22.20
CA LYS A 144 -59.44 22.83 -21.17
C LYS A 144 -58.94 22.61 -19.73
N VAL A 145 -58.69 23.66 -18.92
CA VAL A 145 -59.61 24.55 -18.15
C VAL A 145 -60.04 24.01 -16.78
N ALA A 146 -59.61 24.71 -15.71
CA ALA A 146 -60.38 24.95 -14.48
C ALA A 146 -59.92 26.28 -13.85
N GLU A 147 -60.85 27.22 -13.68
CA GLU A 147 -60.69 28.53 -13.02
C GLU A 147 -60.91 28.41 -11.47
N THR A 148 -60.81 29.43 -10.60
CA THR A 148 -60.90 30.90 -10.80
C THR A 148 -60.08 31.70 -9.76
N THR A 149 -59.69 32.93 -10.13
CA THR A 149 -59.21 34.00 -9.23
C THR A 149 -60.31 35.01 -8.93
N GLU A 150 -60.20 35.83 -7.88
CA GLU A 150 -60.61 37.24 -7.97
C GLU A 150 -59.88 38.16 -6.95
N THR A 151 -59.86 39.47 -7.23
CA THR A 151 -59.10 40.52 -6.51
C THR A 151 -59.91 41.85 -6.46
N PRO A 152 -59.32 43.05 -6.36
CA PRO A 152 -58.80 43.72 -5.15
C PRO A 152 -59.59 45.00 -4.79
N LYS A 153 -59.19 45.75 -3.73
CA LYS A 153 -59.43 47.21 -3.66
C LYS A 153 -58.53 48.02 -2.70
N GLU A 154 -58.70 49.34 -2.78
CA GLU A 154 -57.75 50.40 -2.43
C GLU A 154 -57.79 50.90 -0.97
N ALA A 155 -56.89 51.83 -0.65
CA ALA A 155 -56.64 52.40 0.67
C ALA A 155 -57.65 53.47 1.12
N THR A 156 -57.63 53.78 2.42
CA THR A 156 -58.03 55.10 2.96
C THR A 156 -57.30 55.35 4.29
N SER A 157 -57.19 56.62 4.70
CA SER A 157 -56.37 57.06 5.85
C SER A 157 -57.21 57.54 7.03
N LYS A 158 -56.67 57.45 8.27
CA LYS A 158 -56.70 58.55 9.27
C LYS A 158 -55.89 58.33 10.56
N GLU A 159 -55.44 59.46 11.09
CA GLU A 159 -55.36 59.97 12.47
C GLU A 159 -55.95 59.12 13.63
N GLU A 160 -55.55 59.21 14.91
CA GLU A 160 -54.40 59.83 15.62
C GLU A 160 -54.52 59.48 17.14
N SER A 161 -53.42 59.25 17.90
CA SER A 161 -53.31 59.58 19.37
C SER A 161 -51.98 59.20 20.07
N SER A 162 -51.13 60.22 20.25
CA SER A 162 -50.25 60.51 21.41
C SER A 162 -49.84 59.46 22.50
N LYS A 163 -48.53 59.15 22.52
CA LYS A 163 -47.56 59.19 23.68
C LYS A 163 -47.74 58.26 24.92
N PRO A 164 -46.69 58.09 25.78
CA PRO A 164 -45.33 58.66 25.75
C PRO A 164 -44.15 57.66 25.73
N LYS A 165 -42.95 58.16 25.39
CA LYS A 165 -41.67 57.42 25.39
C LYS A 165 -41.07 57.21 26.78
N LYS A 166 -40.28 56.15 26.92
CA LYS A 166 -38.97 56.15 27.61
C LYS A 166 -37.98 55.27 26.82
N GLU A 167 -36.73 55.21 27.26
CA GLU A 167 -35.60 54.46 26.66
C GLU A 167 -35.15 54.93 25.25
N ASP A 168 -33.87 54.76 24.86
CA ASP A 168 -32.68 55.08 25.65
C ASP A 168 -31.52 55.53 24.74
N LYS A 169 -30.37 55.93 25.29
CA LYS A 169 -29.22 56.46 24.54
C LYS A 169 -28.54 55.39 23.67
N LYS A 170 -28.95 55.32 22.40
CA LYS A 170 -28.24 54.60 21.33
C LYS A 170 -26.80 55.13 21.20
N LYS A 171 -25.82 54.43 21.78
CA LYS A 171 -24.40 54.61 21.41
C LYS A 171 -24.23 54.18 19.96
N GLU A 172 -23.76 55.09 19.11
CA GLU A 172 -23.32 54.74 17.77
C GLU A 172 -22.01 53.95 17.89
N LYS A 173 -22.04 52.66 17.54
CA LYS A 173 -20.80 51.94 17.24
C LYS A 173 -20.21 52.55 15.98
N LYS A 174 -19.12 53.30 16.13
CA LYS A 174 -18.23 53.66 15.03
C LYS A 174 -17.84 52.36 14.32
N VAL A 175 -18.28 52.16 13.07
CA VAL A 175 -17.86 51.02 12.27
C VAL A 175 -16.44 51.32 11.82
N GLU A 176 -15.48 50.71 12.50
CA GLU A 176 -14.09 50.75 12.05
C GLU A 176 -13.99 50.01 10.71
N LYS A 177 -13.28 50.62 9.76
CA LYS A 177 -12.94 49.94 8.52
C LYS A 177 -12.01 48.76 8.87
N PRO A 178 -12.16 47.58 8.25
CA PRO A 178 -11.23 46.50 8.48
C PRO A 178 -9.80 46.94 8.15
N SER A 179 -8.85 46.47 8.95
CA SER A 179 -7.42 46.67 8.72
C SER A 179 -7.01 46.18 7.31
N PRO A 180 -6.06 46.86 6.64
CA PRO A 180 -5.55 46.41 5.35
C PRO A 180 -4.88 45.03 5.45
N TYR A 181 -4.35 44.66 6.62
CA TYR A 181 -3.71 43.38 6.88
C TYR A 181 -4.71 42.23 7.10
N ARG A 182 -6.00 42.52 7.31
CA ARG A 182 -7.00 41.51 7.67
C ARG A 182 -7.22 40.42 6.62
N ALA A 183 -7.11 40.78 5.34
CA ALA A 183 -7.18 39.79 4.26
C ALA A 183 -6.00 38.81 4.36
N ARG A 184 -4.78 39.33 4.52
CA ARG A 184 -3.57 38.52 4.69
C ARG A 184 -3.57 37.70 5.98
N ALA A 185 -4.16 38.22 7.06
CA ALA A 185 -4.38 37.47 8.29
C ALA A 185 -5.30 36.25 8.08
N LYS A 186 -6.29 36.32 7.17
CA LYS A 186 -7.10 35.15 6.77
C LYS A 186 -6.30 34.16 5.94
N GLU A 187 -5.54 34.63 4.95
CA GLU A 187 -4.66 33.79 4.12
C GLU A 187 -3.66 33.00 5.00
N ILE A 188 -3.01 33.65 5.95
CA ILE A 188 -2.11 33.01 6.92
C ILE A 188 -2.89 32.04 7.83
N ALA A 189 -4.08 32.40 8.31
CA ALA A 189 -4.89 31.49 9.13
C ALA A 189 -5.28 30.21 8.37
N GLU A 190 -5.61 30.31 7.09
CA GLU A 190 -5.89 29.15 6.23
C GLU A 190 -4.62 28.34 5.95
N ALA A 191 -3.50 29.00 5.65
CA ALA A 191 -2.20 28.36 5.48
C ALA A 191 -1.74 27.60 6.74
N LEU A 192 -2.05 28.08 7.94
CA LEU A 192 -1.79 27.37 9.21
C LEU A 192 -2.62 26.07 9.36
N VAL A 193 -3.78 25.97 8.70
CA VAL A 193 -4.56 24.70 8.62
C VAL A 193 -4.02 23.79 7.52
N LEU A 194 -3.56 24.36 6.40
CA LEU A 194 -2.96 23.59 5.30
C LEU A 194 -1.58 23.02 5.68
N ALA A 195 -0.81 23.72 6.51
CA ALA A 195 0.48 23.27 7.07
C ALA A 195 0.35 22.33 8.28
N GLY A 196 -0.88 21.98 8.70
CA GLY A 196 -1.10 21.11 9.86
C GLY A 196 -0.67 21.67 11.21
N PHE A 197 -0.51 23.00 11.34
CA PHE A 197 -0.15 23.64 12.62
C PHE A 197 -1.35 23.74 13.57
N VAL A 198 -2.53 24.04 13.01
CA VAL A 198 -3.84 23.96 13.65
C VAL A 198 -4.81 23.14 12.79
N THR A 199 -5.90 22.66 13.37
CA THR A 199 -6.99 22.01 12.62
C THR A 199 -8.34 22.29 13.26
N ALA A 200 -9.43 22.22 12.48
CA ALA A 200 -10.76 22.42 13.03
C ALA A 200 -11.08 21.32 14.06
N TYR A 201 -11.73 21.67 15.17
CA TYR A 201 -12.09 20.71 16.22
C TYR A 201 -12.97 19.57 15.66
N LYS A 202 -13.80 19.87 14.66
CA LYS A 202 -14.66 18.92 13.93
C LYS A 202 -13.91 17.99 12.96
N ASP A 203 -12.63 18.22 12.63
CA ASP A 203 -11.75 17.29 11.89
C ASP A 203 -11.37 16.08 12.77
N ARG A 204 -12.41 15.33 13.13
CA ARG A 204 -12.50 14.17 14.03
C ARG A 204 -13.73 13.34 13.68
N VAL A 205 -14.76 13.95 13.09
CA VAL A 205 -16.02 13.28 12.73
C VAL A 205 -15.83 12.47 11.45
N LYS A 206 -16.44 11.28 11.41
CA LYS A 206 -16.41 10.36 10.26
C LYS A 206 -17.14 10.94 9.05
N ASN A 207 -16.43 11.65 8.19
CA ASN A 207 -16.91 12.14 6.90
C ASN A 207 -15.72 12.28 5.92
N TYR A 208 -15.08 11.16 5.60
CA TYR A 208 -13.95 11.11 4.65
C TYR A 208 -14.39 11.26 3.18
N LEU A 209 -15.67 11.04 2.89
CA LEU A 209 -16.33 11.29 1.60
C LEU A 209 -16.92 12.70 1.48
N ALA A 210 -16.72 13.59 2.46
CA ALA A 210 -17.15 14.98 2.34
C ALA A 210 -16.15 15.75 1.47
N ASP A 211 -16.67 16.56 0.55
CA ASP A 211 -15.86 17.47 -0.27
C ASP A 211 -14.92 18.32 0.61
N PRO A 212 -13.69 18.63 0.13
CA PRO A 212 -12.82 19.56 0.84
C PRO A 212 -13.52 20.91 1.04
N PRO A 213 -13.49 21.49 2.25
CA PRO A 213 -14.22 22.71 2.54
C PRO A 213 -13.65 23.88 1.72
N LYS A 214 -14.54 24.72 1.18
CA LYS A 214 -14.16 25.87 0.35
C LYS A 214 -13.32 26.92 1.07
N GLU A 215 -13.45 26.99 2.40
CA GLU A 215 -12.61 27.79 3.29
C GLU A 215 -12.27 26.93 4.51
N PHE A 216 -11.00 26.91 4.93
CA PHE A 216 -10.57 26.14 6.10
C PHE A 216 -10.77 26.89 7.43
N VAL A 217 -10.88 28.22 7.39
CA VAL A 217 -11.06 29.06 8.58
C VAL A 217 -12.32 29.91 8.47
N THR A 218 -13.20 29.80 9.47
CA THR A 218 -14.39 30.66 9.61
C THR A 218 -14.49 31.19 11.04
N ASP A 219 -15.07 32.38 11.21
CA ASP A 219 -15.13 33.12 12.49
C ASP A 219 -15.59 32.28 13.70
N ASN A 220 -16.53 31.35 13.48
CA ASN A 220 -17.19 30.56 14.52
C ASN A 220 -16.64 29.14 14.70
N GLU A 221 -15.76 28.67 13.79
CA GLU A 221 -15.15 27.35 13.94
C GLU A 221 -14.07 27.40 15.04
N LEU A 222 -13.98 26.34 15.84
CA LEU A 222 -13.01 26.23 16.92
C LEU A 222 -11.80 25.43 16.43
N PHE A 223 -10.62 26.03 16.45
CA PHE A 223 -9.37 25.41 16.04
C PHE A 223 -8.60 24.89 17.24
N VAL A 224 -7.92 23.76 17.09
CA VAL A 224 -6.98 23.20 18.07
C VAL A 224 -5.58 23.20 17.47
N PRO A 225 -4.53 23.42 18.28
CA PRO A 225 -3.15 23.25 17.84
C PRO A 225 -2.84 21.76 17.63
N LEU A 226 -1.92 21.50 16.70
CA LEU A 226 -1.35 20.17 16.43
C LEU A 226 0.16 20.13 16.70
N SER A 227 0.85 21.27 16.64
CA SER A 227 2.29 21.40 16.95
C SER A 227 2.63 20.86 18.34
N GLU A 228 3.64 19.99 18.42
CA GLU A 228 4.19 19.44 19.69
C GLU A 228 4.58 20.55 20.67
N ALA A 229 5.18 21.64 20.17
CA ALA A 229 5.62 22.78 20.98
C ALA A 229 4.46 23.50 21.71
N ILE A 230 3.22 23.32 21.24
CA ILE A 230 2.01 23.87 21.87
C ILE A 230 1.26 22.81 22.66
N THR A 231 1.06 21.62 22.08
CA THR A 231 0.25 20.54 22.65
C THR A 231 0.96 19.77 23.77
N GLU A 232 2.29 19.72 23.75
CA GLU A 232 3.15 18.91 24.64
C GLU A 232 2.79 17.40 24.60
N SER A 233 2.08 16.97 23.56
CA SER A 233 1.69 15.58 23.33
C SER A 233 2.87 14.74 22.83
N LYS A 234 2.79 13.43 23.08
CA LYS A 234 3.67 12.41 22.49
C LYS A 234 2.91 11.43 21.59
N GLU A 235 1.67 11.77 21.25
CA GLU A 235 0.83 10.97 20.35
C GLU A 235 1.15 11.31 18.89
N THR A 236 1.64 10.32 18.15
CA THR A 236 1.85 10.44 16.70
C THR A 236 0.51 10.71 16.01
N SER A 237 0.37 11.85 15.34
CA SER A 237 -0.77 12.14 14.45
C SER A 237 -0.45 11.82 12.99
N VAL A 238 -1.46 11.81 12.11
CA VAL A 238 -1.25 11.64 10.65
C VAL A 238 -0.28 12.70 10.10
N TRP A 239 -0.28 13.92 10.65
CA TRP A 239 0.64 14.99 10.26
C TRP A 239 2.12 14.68 10.54
N HIS A 240 2.42 13.94 11.62
CA HIS A 240 3.80 13.59 11.99
C HIS A 240 4.42 12.52 11.07
N VAL A 241 3.63 11.89 10.20
CA VAL A 241 4.05 10.75 9.36
C VAL A 241 3.88 10.99 7.85
N VAL A 242 3.59 12.22 7.43
CA VAL A 242 3.50 12.62 6.01
C VAL A 242 4.85 12.55 5.31
N ASP A 243 5.90 13.06 5.96
CA ASP A 243 7.26 13.11 5.43
C ASP A 243 7.86 11.69 5.34
N GLY A 244 8.11 11.23 4.11
CA GLY A 244 8.56 9.88 3.81
C GLY A 244 7.45 8.82 3.70
N ALA A 245 6.17 9.20 3.71
CA ALA A 245 5.10 8.28 3.37
C ALA A 245 5.17 7.90 1.88
N ILE A 246 5.11 6.59 1.59
CA ILE A 246 5.03 6.07 0.21
C ILE A 246 3.64 5.49 -0.13
N TYR A 247 2.82 5.26 0.89
CA TYR A 247 1.42 4.86 0.80
C TYR A 247 0.64 5.44 1.99
N ALA A 248 -0.56 5.95 1.73
CA ALA A 248 -1.49 6.41 2.75
C ALA A 248 -2.93 6.22 2.24
N SER A 249 -3.69 5.29 2.82
CA SER A 249 -5.04 4.98 2.32
C SER A 249 -6.00 4.44 3.39
N GLN A 250 -7.29 4.45 3.05
CA GLN A 250 -8.39 3.99 3.90
C GLN A 250 -8.71 2.53 3.58
N LEU A 251 -8.35 1.62 4.49
CA LEU A 251 -8.58 0.18 4.36
C LEU A 251 -9.69 -0.32 5.29
N LYS A 252 -10.11 -1.58 5.10
CA LYS A 252 -10.91 -2.32 6.09
C LYS A 252 -10.02 -3.30 6.84
N ARG A 253 -10.15 -3.30 8.18
CA ARG A 253 -9.46 -4.20 9.12
C ARG A 253 -10.47 -5.20 9.69
N LYS A 254 -10.12 -6.48 9.79
CA LYS A 254 -11.00 -7.49 10.43
C LYS A 254 -11.28 -7.10 11.89
N ALA A 255 -12.55 -7.02 12.27
CA ALA A 255 -12.97 -6.68 13.62
C ALA A 255 -14.16 -7.55 14.06
N GLY A 256 -13.99 -8.29 15.17
CA GLY A 256 -15.01 -9.19 15.71
C GLY A 256 -15.32 -10.42 14.85
N VAL A 257 -16.26 -11.23 15.31
CA VAL A 257 -16.70 -12.47 14.64
C VAL A 257 -17.55 -12.19 13.39
N PHE A 258 -18.27 -11.06 13.37
CA PHE A 258 -19.17 -10.66 12.27
C PHE A 258 -18.47 -10.02 11.06
N SER A 259 -17.13 -9.99 11.02
CA SER A 259 -16.36 -9.31 9.97
C SER A 259 -16.69 -9.77 8.54
N ALA A 260 -17.14 -11.02 8.38
CA ALA A 260 -17.58 -11.58 7.09
C ALA A 260 -18.80 -10.84 6.50
N PHE A 261 -19.64 -10.23 7.34
CA PHE A 261 -20.82 -9.47 6.90
C PHE A 261 -20.53 -7.97 6.72
N THR A 262 -19.61 -7.40 7.50
CA THR A 262 -19.31 -5.94 7.46
C THR A 262 -18.12 -5.57 6.58
N GLN A 263 -17.44 -6.56 6.00
CA GLN A 263 -16.13 -6.43 5.35
C GLN A 263 -15.00 -5.91 6.26
N GLY A 264 -15.24 -5.75 7.58
CA GLY A 264 -14.31 -5.20 8.57
C GLY A 264 -14.79 -3.91 9.27
N LYS A 265 -13.86 -3.24 9.97
CA LYS A 265 -13.95 -1.86 10.47
C LYS A 265 -13.01 -0.98 9.64
N ASP A 266 -13.38 0.27 9.41
CA ASP A 266 -12.49 1.28 8.81
C ASP A 266 -11.19 1.48 9.62
N VAL A 267 -10.05 1.47 8.94
CA VAL A 267 -8.74 1.92 9.47
C VAL A 267 -7.97 2.67 8.38
N TYR A 268 -7.35 3.79 8.72
CA TYR A 268 -6.46 4.52 7.81
C TYR A 268 -5.03 4.07 8.06
N VAL A 269 -4.29 3.70 7.01
CA VAL A 269 -2.96 3.08 7.09
C VAL A 269 -1.96 3.95 6.35
N VAL A 270 -0.83 4.25 7.00
CA VAL A 270 0.31 4.95 6.38
C VAL A 270 1.55 4.03 6.44
N ALA A 271 2.19 3.80 5.31
CA ALA A 271 3.46 3.10 5.22
C ALA A 271 4.55 4.10 4.86
N ASN A 272 5.56 4.24 5.72
CA ASN A 272 6.52 5.33 5.68
C ASN A 272 7.97 4.79 5.65
N GLU A 273 8.64 5.03 4.52
CA GLU A 273 9.99 4.57 4.20
C GLU A 273 11.05 5.24 5.08
N LYS A 274 10.92 6.56 5.29
CA LYS A 274 11.87 7.37 6.08
C LYS A 274 11.95 6.95 7.55
N THR A 275 10.85 6.48 8.11
CA THR A 275 10.75 6.01 9.51
C THR A 275 10.78 4.48 9.63
N GLN A 276 10.78 3.76 8.50
CA GLN A 276 10.70 2.29 8.41
C GLN A 276 9.56 1.71 9.27
N LYS A 277 8.38 2.34 9.20
CA LYS A 277 7.22 2.04 10.06
C LYS A 277 5.91 1.97 9.27
N ILE A 278 5.00 1.15 9.80
CA ILE A 278 3.59 1.10 9.40
C ILE A 278 2.74 1.66 10.55
N TYR A 279 1.90 2.65 10.23
CA TYR A 279 1.06 3.37 11.18
C TYR A 279 -0.42 3.12 10.89
N PHE A 280 -1.21 2.95 11.95
CA PHE A 280 -2.65 2.72 11.88
C PHE A 280 -3.41 3.80 12.64
N PHE A 281 -4.43 4.38 12.00
CA PHE A 281 -5.22 5.51 12.50
C PHE A 281 -6.72 5.26 12.37
N GLU A 282 -7.55 5.92 13.18
CA GLU A 282 -9.02 5.85 13.02
C GLU A 282 -9.55 6.66 11.82
N SER A 283 -8.76 7.57 11.26
CA SER A 283 -9.10 8.36 10.06
C SER A 283 -7.87 9.06 9.48
N ASP A 284 -8.03 9.57 8.27
CA ASP A 284 -7.09 10.42 7.51
C ASP A 284 -6.75 11.78 8.14
N VAL A 285 -7.35 12.11 9.29
CA VAL A 285 -7.13 13.35 10.07
C VAL A 285 -6.86 13.07 11.56
N ALA A 286 -6.58 11.80 11.92
CA ALA A 286 -6.43 11.40 13.31
C ALA A 286 -5.24 12.09 13.99
N ARG A 287 -5.44 12.45 15.27
CA ARG A 287 -4.45 13.15 16.11
C ARG A 287 -3.57 12.21 16.93
N SER A 288 -3.89 10.91 16.89
CA SER A 288 -3.26 9.86 17.70
C SER A 288 -3.28 8.55 16.88
N ALA A 289 -2.17 7.82 16.88
CA ALA A 289 -2.08 6.49 16.28
C ALA A 289 -2.81 5.46 17.15
N VAL A 290 -3.46 4.49 16.50
CA VAL A 290 -4.10 3.32 17.13
C VAL A 290 -3.09 2.18 17.28
N ALA A 291 -2.14 2.08 16.35
CA ALA A 291 -0.98 1.21 16.43
C ALA A 291 0.17 1.76 15.58
N GLU A 292 1.40 1.45 15.99
CA GLU A 292 2.63 1.65 15.22
C GLU A 292 3.42 0.34 15.23
N TYR A 293 4.03 -0.01 14.10
CA TYR A 293 4.89 -1.18 14.01
C TYR A 293 6.15 -0.85 13.20
N ALA A 294 7.32 -1.27 13.69
CA ALA A 294 8.56 -1.20 12.92
C ALA A 294 8.57 -2.28 11.83
N ALA A 295 8.95 -1.91 10.62
CA ALA A 295 8.85 -2.81 9.47
C ALA A 295 9.76 -4.04 9.58
N ALA A 296 10.94 -3.89 10.18
CA ALA A 296 11.89 -4.98 10.41
C ALA A 296 11.36 -6.10 11.33
N ASP A 297 10.41 -5.80 12.22
CA ASP A 297 9.72 -6.78 13.09
C ASP A 297 8.52 -7.44 12.39
N GLY A 298 8.21 -7.00 11.16
CA GLY A 298 6.98 -7.33 10.45
C GLY A 298 7.14 -8.44 9.43
N LEU A 299 6.23 -9.41 9.50
CA LEU A 299 6.05 -10.44 8.49
C LEU A 299 4.73 -10.20 7.75
N VAL A 300 4.75 -10.12 6.41
CA VAL A 300 3.56 -9.94 5.57
C VAL A 300 3.27 -11.18 4.72
N GLN A 301 2.01 -11.55 4.62
CA GLN A 301 1.50 -12.65 3.79
C GLN A 301 0.18 -12.27 3.09
N TYR A 302 -0.20 -13.01 2.05
CA TYR A 302 -1.59 -13.01 1.56
C TYR A 302 -2.52 -13.72 2.57
N ASP A 303 -3.79 -13.29 2.65
CA ASP A 303 -4.83 -13.81 3.56
C ASP A 303 -6.18 -13.99 2.85
N ASN A 304 -6.16 -14.77 1.76
CA ASN A 304 -7.35 -15.05 0.94
C ASN A 304 -8.44 -15.88 1.70
N ALA A 305 -8.15 -16.31 2.93
CA ALA A 305 -9.07 -17.07 3.79
C ALA A 305 -10.08 -16.18 4.55
N HIS A 306 -9.80 -14.89 4.73
CA HIS A 306 -10.70 -13.95 5.41
C HIS A 306 -11.32 -12.91 4.49
N PHE A 307 -10.57 -12.49 3.47
CA PHE A 307 -11.02 -11.55 2.44
C PHE A 307 -10.44 -12.03 1.11
N GLN A 308 -11.21 -11.97 0.01
CA GLN A 308 -10.77 -12.45 -1.30
C GLN A 308 -9.42 -11.85 -1.75
N PHE A 309 -9.17 -10.58 -1.37
CA PHE A 309 -7.93 -9.85 -1.59
C PHE A 309 -7.34 -9.39 -0.25
N GLY A 310 -7.17 -10.34 0.67
CA GLY A 310 -6.67 -10.10 2.02
C GLY A 310 -5.15 -10.01 2.11
N VAL A 311 -4.65 -9.12 2.97
CA VAL A 311 -3.25 -9.07 3.41
C VAL A 311 -3.21 -9.22 4.92
N LYS A 312 -2.34 -10.11 5.40
CA LYS A 312 -2.08 -10.28 6.83
C LYS A 312 -0.66 -9.83 7.16
N LEU A 313 -0.57 -8.83 8.03
CA LEU A 313 0.65 -8.43 8.72
C LEU A 313 0.73 -9.17 10.06
N VAL A 314 1.92 -9.55 10.48
CA VAL A 314 2.21 -10.22 11.76
C VAL A 314 3.39 -9.55 12.43
N TYR A 315 3.25 -9.25 13.71
CA TYR A 315 4.24 -8.60 14.56
C TYR A 315 4.26 -9.31 15.92
N GLY A 316 5.11 -10.33 16.05
CA GLY A 316 5.14 -11.22 17.21
C GLY A 316 3.84 -12.01 17.39
N ASP A 317 3.15 -11.77 18.50
CA ASP A 317 1.84 -12.36 18.85
C ASP A 317 0.65 -11.66 18.15
N LYS A 318 0.86 -10.43 17.66
CA LYS A 318 -0.16 -9.58 17.06
C LYS A 318 -0.21 -9.76 15.54
N PHE A 319 -1.38 -9.52 14.96
CA PHE A 319 -1.55 -9.50 13.51
C PHE A 319 -2.63 -8.52 13.09
N GLU A 320 -2.52 -8.01 11.88
CA GLU A 320 -3.54 -7.16 11.23
C GLU A 320 -4.01 -7.84 9.96
N LEU A 321 -5.32 -8.06 9.84
CA LEU A 321 -5.96 -8.63 8.65
C LEU A 321 -6.68 -7.50 7.91
N LEU A 322 -6.19 -7.17 6.72
CA LEU A 322 -6.59 -6.02 5.92
C LEU A 322 -7.21 -6.50 4.61
N ASN A 323 -8.31 -5.87 4.20
CA ASN A 323 -8.96 -6.13 2.92
C ASN A 323 -8.60 -5.01 1.94
N LEU A 324 -8.03 -5.37 0.79
CA LEU A 324 -7.60 -4.42 -0.24
C LEU A 324 -8.64 -4.27 -1.37
N VAL A 325 -9.76 -4.99 -1.32
CA VAL A 325 -10.93 -4.91 -2.24
C VAL A 325 -10.67 -5.34 -3.68
N THR A 326 -9.52 -5.04 -4.28
CA THR A 326 -9.08 -5.61 -5.57
C THR A 326 -7.72 -6.30 -5.45
N LYS A 327 -7.38 -7.07 -6.47
CA LYS A 327 -6.08 -7.75 -6.58
C LYS A 327 -4.93 -6.79 -6.84
N ASP A 328 -5.15 -5.78 -7.68
CA ASP A 328 -4.10 -4.83 -8.05
C ASP A 328 -3.71 -3.98 -6.82
N ASP A 329 -4.70 -3.59 -6.01
CA ASP A 329 -4.49 -2.96 -4.69
C ASP A 329 -3.75 -3.90 -3.71
N GLN A 330 -4.08 -5.20 -3.73
CA GLN A 330 -3.42 -6.23 -2.90
C GLN A 330 -1.94 -6.38 -3.25
N GLU A 331 -1.61 -6.41 -4.54
CA GLU A 331 -0.23 -6.48 -5.04
C GLU A 331 0.52 -5.15 -4.82
N ALA A 332 -0.12 -4.00 -5.07
CA ALA A 332 0.48 -2.68 -4.84
C ALA A 332 0.83 -2.47 -3.36
N PHE A 333 -0.12 -2.71 -2.45
CA PHE A 333 0.09 -2.60 -1.01
C PHE A 333 1.11 -3.61 -0.48
N LEU A 334 1.14 -4.84 -1.01
CA LEU A 334 2.18 -5.81 -0.65
C LEU A 334 3.56 -5.28 -1.03
N ASN A 335 3.77 -4.85 -2.28
CA ASN A 335 5.05 -4.33 -2.73
C ASN A 335 5.46 -3.06 -1.94
N THR A 336 4.52 -2.20 -1.57
CA THR A 336 4.76 -1.07 -0.65
C THR A 336 5.34 -1.55 0.69
N LEU A 337 4.74 -2.55 1.31
CA LEU A 337 5.20 -3.08 2.61
C LEU A 337 6.64 -3.62 2.49
N LEU A 338 6.97 -4.33 1.40
CA LEU A 338 8.34 -4.80 1.14
C LEU A 338 9.33 -3.64 0.99
N ASN A 339 8.94 -2.55 0.31
CA ASN A 339 9.79 -1.36 0.14
C ASN A 339 10.07 -0.64 1.48
N VAL A 340 9.12 -0.61 2.43
CA VAL A 340 9.36 -0.07 3.78
C VAL A 340 10.24 -0.99 4.64
N GLY A 341 10.44 -2.25 4.21
CA GLY A 341 11.30 -3.23 4.87
C GLY A 341 10.56 -4.35 5.61
N VAL A 342 9.25 -4.49 5.41
CA VAL A 342 8.46 -5.62 5.95
C VAL A 342 8.84 -6.89 5.20
N GLN A 343 9.12 -7.98 5.90
CA GLN A 343 9.58 -9.22 5.28
C GLN A 343 8.39 -10.03 4.74
N TYR A 344 8.48 -10.51 3.50
CA TYR A 344 7.46 -11.44 2.98
C TYR A 344 7.62 -12.83 3.63
N ARG A 345 6.58 -13.28 4.33
CA ARG A 345 6.46 -14.65 4.81
C ARG A 345 5.41 -15.37 3.99
N GLU A 346 5.79 -16.42 3.29
CA GLU A 346 4.80 -17.39 2.84
C GLU A 346 4.41 -18.29 4.02
N VAL A 347 3.12 -18.56 4.18
CA VAL A 347 2.68 -19.65 5.05
C VAL A 347 2.92 -20.93 4.28
N TYR A 348 4.15 -21.42 4.35
CA TYR A 348 4.58 -22.63 3.67
C TYR A 348 3.80 -23.84 4.20
N ASN A 349 3.51 -24.76 3.27
CA ASN A 349 3.27 -26.15 3.64
C ASN A 349 4.63 -26.72 4.06
N LEU A 350 4.99 -26.57 5.35
CA LEU A 350 6.36 -26.69 5.88
C LEU A 350 7.11 -27.95 5.41
N ALA A 351 6.42 -29.10 5.34
CA ALA A 351 7.00 -30.35 4.86
C ALA A 351 7.58 -30.28 3.43
N ALA A 352 7.04 -29.40 2.57
CA ALA A 352 7.58 -29.16 1.22
C ALA A 352 8.76 -28.17 1.20
N GLU A 353 8.94 -27.35 2.23
CA GLU A 353 10.14 -26.52 2.43
C GLU A 353 11.28 -27.34 3.05
N GLU A 354 10.94 -28.23 3.99
CA GLU A 354 11.87 -29.12 4.70
C GLU A 354 12.38 -30.30 3.86
N ALA A 355 11.72 -30.63 2.74
CA ALA A 355 12.15 -31.66 1.80
C ALA A 355 13.64 -31.51 1.41
N LYS A 356 14.34 -32.64 1.21
CA LYS A 356 15.78 -32.66 0.88
C LYS A 356 16.03 -32.67 -0.63
N SER A 357 15.15 -33.30 -1.41
CA SER A 357 15.20 -33.41 -2.88
C SER A 357 13.88 -33.00 -3.52
N PHE A 358 13.96 -32.49 -4.75
CA PHE A 358 12.80 -32.31 -5.64
C PHE A 358 11.98 -33.60 -5.78
N TYR A 359 12.63 -34.77 -5.72
CA TYR A 359 11.99 -36.08 -5.90
C TYR A 359 11.04 -36.51 -4.76
N GLU A 360 11.12 -35.88 -3.58
CA GLU A 360 10.18 -36.10 -2.46
C GLU A 360 8.80 -35.47 -2.72
N LEU A 361 8.70 -34.61 -3.74
CA LEU A 361 7.51 -33.81 -4.03
C LEU A 361 6.57 -34.52 -5.01
N LYS A 362 5.32 -34.08 -5.01
CA LYS A 362 4.28 -34.51 -5.94
C LYS A 362 3.45 -33.33 -6.42
N ASP A 363 2.82 -33.50 -7.57
CA ASP A 363 1.86 -32.53 -8.12
C ASP A 363 0.86 -33.26 -9.04
N PHE A 364 -0.11 -32.54 -9.62
CA PHE A 364 -1.19 -33.12 -10.44
C PHE A 364 -1.06 -32.74 -11.91
N ASP A 365 -1.15 -33.72 -12.81
CA ASP A 365 -1.16 -33.50 -14.26
C ASP A 365 -2.46 -32.83 -14.74
N MET A 366 -2.51 -32.36 -15.99
CA MET A 366 -3.73 -31.75 -16.56
C MET A 366 -5.01 -32.62 -16.45
N ASN A 367 -4.87 -33.94 -16.33
CA ASN A 367 -5.94 -34.92 -16.17
C ASN A 367 -6.34 -35.16 -14.70
N LYS A 368 -5.81 -34.38 -13.76
CA LYS A 368 -5.99 -34.49 -12.30
C LYS A 368 -5.35 -35.76 -11.68
N LYS A 369 -4.40 -36.38 -12.37
CA LYS A 369 -3.67 -37.55 -11.87
C LYS A 369 -2.45 -37.08 -11.07
N GLU A 370 -2.26 -37.64 -9.87
CA GLU A 370 -1.03 -37.44 -9.10
C GLU A 370 0.19 -38.00 -9.87
N VAL A 371 1.27 -37.21 -9.93
CA VAL A 371 2.56 -37.52 -10.54
C VAL A 371 3.65 -37.33 -9.49
N SER A 372 4.58 -38.28 -9.40
CA SER A 372 5.72 -38.17 -8.49
C SER A 372 6.82 -37.37 -9.16
N MET A 373 7.47 -36.45 -8.46
CA MET A 373 8.65 -35.80 -9.03
C MET A 373 9.83 -36.79 -9.18
N GLU A 374 9.80 -37.93 -8.47
CA GLU A 374 10.72 -39.05 -8.71
C GLU A 374 10.56 -39.68 -10.11
N ASP A 375 9.45 -39.47 -10.82
CA ASP A 375 9.30 -39.87 -12.24
C ASP A 375 10.32 -39.13 -13.15
N TYR A 376 11.03 -38.13 -12.63
CA TYR A 376 12.11 -37.39 -13.29
C TYR A 376 13.51 -37.66 -12.71
N LYS A 377 13.70 -38.73 -11.90
CA LYS A 377 15.00 -39.14 -11.35
C LYS A 377 16.06 -39.35 -12.43
N GLY A 378 17.28 -38.83 -12.22
CA GLY A 378 18.39 -38.91 -13.18
C GLY A 378 18.31 -37.92 -14.36
N LYS A 379 17.24 -37.12 -14.46
CA LYS A 379 17.00 -36.14 -15.53
C LYS A 379 17.31 -34.73 -15.04
N VAL A 380 17.74 -33.86 -15.94
CA VAL A 380 17.81 -32.42 -15.70
C VAL A 380 16.41 -31.85 -15.91
N VAL A 381 15.89 -31.09 -14.95
CA VAL A 381 14.48 -30.64 -14.97
C VAL A 381 14.38 -29.12 -14.96
N LEU A 382 13.70 -28.55 -15.97
CA LEU A 382 13.43 -27.12 -16.08
C LEU A 382 11.96 -26.84 -15.73
N VAL A 383 11.72 -26.42 -14.48
CA VAL A 383 10.39 -26.07 -13.96
C VAL A 383 10.06 -24.62 -14.31
N VAL A 384 8.90 -24.37 -14.93
CA VAL A 384 8.48 -23.03 -15.38
C VAL A 384 7.02 -22.75 -15.02
N ASN A 385 6.73 -21.59 -14.40
CA ASN A 385 5.34 -21.12 -14.33
C ASN A 385 4.95 -20.47 -15.67
N VAL A 386 3.99 -21.04 -16.38
CA VAL A 386 3.65 -20.63 -17.76
C VAL A 386 2.32 -19.87 -17.83
N SER A 387 2.14 -19.10 -18.90
CA SER A 387 0.85 -18.48 -19.22
C SER A 387 0.64 -18.27 -20.71
N SER A 388 -0.63 -18.25 -21.12
CA SER A 388 -1.17 -18.18 -22.47
C SER A 388 -1.46 -16.75 -22.93
N LYS A 389 -1.88 -15.84 -22.03
CA LYS A 389 -2.21 -14.43 -22.38
C LYS A 389 -1.18 -13.41 -21.88
N CYS A 390 0.09 -13.80 -21.82
CA CYS A 390 1.19 -12.91 -21.40
C CYS A 390 1.97 -12.36 -22.59
N GLY A 391 2.46 -11.12 -22.51
CA GLY A 391 3.34 -10.54 -23.55
C GLY A 391 4.69 -11.26 -23.72
N LEU A 392 5.04 -12.17 -22.81
CA LEU A 392 6.24 -13.02 -22.88
C LEU A 392 5.97 -14.39 -23.53
N THR A 393 4.70 -14.77 -23.69
CA THR A 393 4.25 -16.06 -24.24
C THR A 393 4.79 -16.35 -25.65
N PRO A 394 4.78 -15.40 -26.62
CA PRO A 394 5.22 -15.66 -27.99
C PRO A 394 6.70 -16.00 -28.14
N THR A 395 7.52 -15.70 -27.13
CA THR A 395 8.96 -16.03 -27.12
C THR A 395 9.26 -17.23 -26.23
N ASN A 396 8.62 -17.33 -25.05
CA ASN A 396 8.97 -18.37 -24.08
C ASN A 396 8.53 -19.77 -24.51
N TYR A 397 7.31 -19.96 -25.04
CA TYR A 397 6.90 -21.31 -25.47
C TYR A 397 7.77 -21.87 -26.63
N PRO A 398 8.06 -21.12 -27.72
CA PRO A 398 8.92 -21.63 -28.79
C PRO A 398 10.34 -21.98 -28.33
N GLU A 399 10.96 -21.18 -27.46
CA GLU A 399 12.32 -21.48 -26.98
C GLU A 399 12.34 -22.66 -25.99
N LEU A 400 11.35 -22.75 -25.08
CA LEU A 400 11.21 -23.90 -24.17
C LEU A 400 10.99 -25.21 -24.93
N GLN A 401 10.15 -25.19 -25.98
CA GLN A 401 9.89 -26.36 -26.82
C GLN A 401 11.15 -26.78 -27.60
N GLN A 402 11.87 -25.82 -28.22
CA GLN A 402 13.11 -26.11 -28.93
C GLN A 402 14.22 -26.67 -28.01
N LEU A 403 14.33 -26.17 -26.77
CA LEU A 403 15.26 -26.75 -25.79
C LEU A 403 14.87 -28.17 -25.41
N HIS A 404 13.58 -28.42 -25.18
CA HIS A 404 13.07 -29.76 -24.86
C HIS A 404 13.36 -30.74 -26.00
N GLU A 405 13.00 -30.40 -27.24
CA GLU A 405 13.28 -31.23 -28.42
C GLU A 405 14.78 -31.53 -28.59
N ARG A 406 15.64 -30.52 -28.40
CA ARG A 406 17.10 -30.62 -28.57
C ARG A 406 17.78 -31.50 -27.52
N TYR A 407 17.23 -31.59 -26.31
CA TYR A 407 17.90 -32.21 -25.16
C TYR A 407 17.12 -33.32 -24.45
N GLN A 408 15.88 -33.64 -24.82
CA GLN A 408 15.09 -34.71 -24.20
C GLN A 408 15.79 -36.09 -24.25
N GLU A 409 16.41 -36.43 -25.38
CA GLU A 409 17.17 -37.70 -25.54
C GLU A 409 18.44 -37.74 -24.67
N GLN A 410 18.97 -36.58 -24.28
CA GLN A 410 20.12 -36.42 -23.38
C GLN A 410 19.69 -36.36 -21.90
N GLY A 411 18.37 -36.25 -21.64
CA GLY A 411 17.76 -36.25 -20.31
C GLY A 411 17.28 -34.89 -19.80
N LEU A 412 16.99 -33.91 -20.65
CA LEU A 412 16.28 -32.69 -20.25
C LEU A 412 14.76 -32.90 -20.28
N VAL A 413 14.06 -32.53 -19.20
CA VAL A 413 12.59 -32.40 -19.20
C VAL A 413 12.19 -30.99 -18.79
N VAL A 414 11.39 -30.33 -19.63
CA VAL A 414 10.71 -29.08 -19.24
C VAL A 414 9.39 -29.46 -18.57
N LEU A 415 9.01 -28.78 -17.50
CA LEU A 415 7.73 -28.99 -16.80
C LEU A 415 6.97 -27.66 -16.74
N GLY A 416 5.82 -27.60 -17.42
CA GLY A 416 4.97 -26.41 -17.50
C GLY A 416 3.89 -26.38 -16.42
N PHE A 417 3.86 -25.32 -15.61
CA PHE A 417 2.87 -25.14 -14.55
C PHE A 417 2.04 -23.87 -14.83
N PRO A 418 0.83 -23.99 -15.41
CA PRO A 418 -0.03 -22.83 -15.69
C PRO A 418 -0.46 -22.15 -14.40
N CYS A 419 -0.44 -20.81 -14.37
CA CYS A 419 -0.76 -20.06 -13.16
C CYS A 419 -1.49 -18.75 -13.45
N ASN A 420 -2.69 -18.57 -12.88
CA ASN A 420 -3.50 -17.36 -13.05
C ASN A 420 -3.13 -16.21 -12.08
N GLN A 421 -2.07 -16.38 -11.28
CA GLN A 421 -1.69 -15.41 -10.26
C GLN A 421 -1.10 -14.11 -10.82
N PHE A 422 -0.80 -13.99 -12.12
CA PHE A 422 -0.15 -12.82 -12.69
C PHE A 422 -1.09 -12.12 -13.69
N ALA A 423 -1.64 -10.97 -13.29
CA ALA A 423 -2.59 -10.13 -14.05
C ALA A 423 -3.75 -10.87 -14.76
N GLY A 424 -4.21 -12.01 -14.21
CA GLY A 424 -5.32 -12.78 -14.78
C GLY A 424 -5.04 -13.42 -16.14
N GLN A 425 -3.76 -13.61 -16.50
CA GLN A 425 -3.34 -14.02 -17.84
C GLN A 425 -3.56 -15.51 -18.14
N GLU A 426 -4.00 -16.31 -17.16
CA GLU A 426 -4.38 -17.72 -17.32
C GLU A 426 -5.85 -18.00 -16.98
N PRO A 427 -6.83 -17.37 -17.67
CA PRO A 427 -8.22 -17.50 -17.31
C PRO A 427 -8.80 -18.89 -17.63
N GLY A 428 -8.37 -19.51 -18.73
CA GLY A 428 -9.04 -20.67 -19.32
C GLY A 428 -8.95 -22.00 -18.58
N THR A 429 -9.78 -22.96 -18.94
CA THR A 429 -9.79 -24.32 -18.38
C THR A 429 -8.58 -25.14 -18.82
N HIS A 430 -8.41 -26.36 -18.29
CA HIS A 430 -7.29 -27.23 -18.70
C HIS A 430 -7.41 -27.60 -20.19
N GLU A 431 -8.63 -27.81 -20.67
CA GLU A 431 -8.93 -28.08 -22.07
C GLU A 431 -8.57 -26.88 -22.96
N GLU A 432 -8.92 -25.67 -22.56
CA GLU A 432 -8.58 -24.44 -23.31
C GLU A 432 -7.07 -24.17 -23.33
N ILE A 433 -6.36 -24.43 -22.23
CA ILE A 433 -4.90 -24.31 -22.17
C ILE A 433 -4.23 -25.38 -23.03
N MET A 434 -4.71 -26.63 -22.95
CA MET A 434 -4.21 -27.74 -23.78
C MET A 434 -4.53 -27.59 -25.26
N GLU A 435 -5.55 -26.81 -25.65
CA GLU A 435 -5.76 -26.40 -27.04
C GLU A 435 -4.76 -25.30 -27.44
N PHE A 436 -4.64 -24.24 -26.64
CA PHE A 436 -3.75 -23.10 -26.90
C PHE A 436 -2.28 -23.52 -27.11
N VAL A 437 -1.73 -24.41 -26.27
CA VAL A 437 -0.32 -24.81 -26.39
C VAL A 437 0.00 -25.63 -27.65
N LYS A 438 -1.01 -26.10 -28.39
CA LYS A 438 -0.82 -26.74 -29.71
C LYS A 438 -0.39 -25.73 -30.77
N GLU A 439 -0.80 -24.46 -30.67
CA GLU A 439 -0.33 -23.38 -31.56
C GLU A 439 1.20 -23.24 -31.51
N TYR A 440 1.78 -23.61 -30.37
CA TYR A 440 3.21 -23.59 -30.07
C TYR A 440 3.89 -24.97 -30.22
N ASN A 441 3.15 -26.00 -30.64
CA ASN A 441 3.60 -27.40 -30.75
C ASN A 441 4.22 -27.96 -29.45
N VAL A 442 3.73 -27.55 -28.28
CA VAL A 442 4.29 -27.99 -26.99
C VAL A 442 4.12 -29.50 -26.80
N THR A 443 5.23 -30.21 -26.61
CA THR A 443 5.27 -31.65 -26.28
C THR A 443 5.71 -31.94 -24.85
N PHE A 444 6.24 -30.94 -24.13
CA PHE A 444 6.65 -31.12 -22.74
C PHE A 444 5.45 -31.24 -21.78
N PRO A 445 5.55 -31.99 -20.66
CA PRO A 445 4.45 -32.14 -19.71
C PRO A 445 3.93 -30.82 -19.14
N LEU A 446 2.59 -30.70 -19.06
CA LEU A 446 1.91 -29.66 -18.28
C LEU A 446 1.12 -30.24 -17.11
N PHE A 447 1.11 -29.48 -16.02
CA PHE A 447 0.38 -29.77 -14.78
C PHE A 447 -0.94 -28.99 -14.71
N GLU A 448 -1.82 -29.34 -13.77
CA GLU A 448 -3.05 -28.57 -13.50
C GLU A 448 -2.76 -27.08 -13.31
N LYS A 449 -3.71 -26.20 -13.63
CA LYS A 449 -3.58 -24.77 -13.32
C LYS A 449 -3.69 -24.54 -11.81
N HIS A 450 -2.65 -24.01 -11.17
CA HIS A 450 -2.64 -23.77 -9.72
C HIS A 450 -1.79 -22.56 -9.32
N ASP A 451 -1.97 -22.12 -8.07
CA ASP A 451 -1.19 -21.06 -7.42
C ASP A 451 0.28 -21.48 -7.19
N VAL A 452 1.21 -20.54 -7.41
CA VAL A 452 2.66 -20.71 -7.18
C VAL A 452 3.21 -19.82 -6.05
N ASN A 453 2.40 -18.87 -5.55
CA ASN A 453 2.68 -17.95 -4.45
C ASN A 453 1.63 -18.06 -3.34
N GLY A 454 2.01 -17.73 -2.10
CA GLY A 454 1.10 -17.67 -0.96
C GLY A 454 0.76 -19.05 -0.37
N ALA A 455 -0.23 -19.10 0.52
CA ALA A 455 -0.58 -20.29 1.31
C ALA A 455 -1.08 -21.49 0.45
N ASN A 456 -1.56 -21.23 -0.77
CA ASN A 456 -1.99 -22.25 -1.72
C ASN A 456 -0.90 -22.62 -2.75
N ALA A 457 0.35 -22.18 -2.56
CA ALA A 457 1.43 -22.49 -3.48
C ALA A 457 1.71 -24.01 -3.52
N ARG A 458 1.74 -24.59 -4.73
CA ARG A 458 2.07 -26.02 -4.94
C ARG A 458 3.38 -26.41 -4.25
N PRO A 459 3.53 -27.66 -3.76
CA PRO A 459 4.75 -28.15 -3.11
C PRO A 459 6.03 -27.87 -3.92
N VAL A 460 5.97 -28.12 -5.24
CA VAL A 460 7.07 -27.86 -6.18
C VAL A 460 7.57 -26.41 -6.10
N PHE A 461 6.68 -25.42 -6.19
CA PHE A 461 7.09 -24.02 -6.14
C PHE A 461 7.49 -23.58 -4.72
N THR A 462 6.82 -24.11 -3.68
CA THR A 462 7.20 -23.88 -2.28
C THR A 462 8.66 -24.28 -2.03
N TYR A 463 9.04 -25.52 -2.38
CA TYR A 463 10.41 -26.02 -2.29
C TYR A 463 11.40 -25.14 -3.08
N LEU A 464 11.13 -24.94 -4.38
CA LEU A 464 12.05 -24.26 -5.28
C LEU A 464 12.30 -22.79 -4.90
N LYS A 465 11.27 -22.07 -4.44
CA LYS A 465 11.43 -20.69 -3.94
C LYS A 465 12.24 -20.60 -2.65
N ALA A 466 12.16 -21.60 -1.78
CA ALA A 466 12.88 -21.63 -0.52
C ALA A 466 14.36 -21.99 -0.70
N LYS A 467 14.67 -23.01 -1.53
CA LYS A 467 16.06 -23.37 -1.84
C LYS A 467 16.74 -22.35 -2.79
N LEU A 468 15.98 -21.72 -3.68
CA LEU A 468 16.46 -20.68 -4.63
C LEU A 468 15.69 -19.36 -4.45
N PRO A 469 16.04 -18.56 -3.41
CA PRO A 469 15.38 -17.29 -3.13
C PRO A 469 15.61 -16.26 -4.25
N GLY A 470 14.69 -15.29 -4.37
CA GLY A 470 14.82 -14.17 -5.30
C GLY A 470 15.53 -12.97 -4.67
N THR A 471 16.11 -12.10 -5.49
CA THR A 471 16.90 -10.92 -5.08
C THR A 471 16.13 -9.90 -4.22
N PHE A 472 14.80 -10.03 -4.13
CA PHE A 472 13.91 -9.21 -3.30
C PHE A 472 12.85 -10.11 -2.63
N GLY A 473 13.28 -11.24 -2.06
CA GLY A 473 12.41 -12.24 -1.43
C GLY A 473 12.00 -13.39 -2.35
N ASN A 474 11.37 -14.39 -1.75
CA ASN A 474 11.26 -15.74 -2.34
C ASN A 474 10.20 -15.85 -3.44
N TYR A 475 9.15 -15.02 -3.40
CA TYR A 475 7.98 -15.10 -4.29
C TYR A 475 8.31 -15.06 -5.79
N ILE A 476 7.46 -15.71 -6.59
CA ILE A 476 7.47 -15.61 -8.06
C ILE A 476 6.96 -14.22 -8.44
N LYS A 477 7.75 -13.45 -9.19
CA LYS A 477 7.40 -12.06 -9.54
C LYS A 477 6.47 -11.94 -10.74
N TRP A 478 6.47 -12.91 -11.65
CA TRP A 478 5.64 -12.89 -12.87
C TRP A 478 5.57 -14.27 -13.54
N ASN A 479 4.75 -14.36 -14.59
CA ASN A 479 4.80 -15.41 -15.60
C ASN A 479 6.21 -15.65 -16.14
N PHE A 480 6.54 -16.91 -16.44
CA PHE A 480 7.82 -17.38 -16.99
C PHE A 480 9.06 -17.17 -16.11
N THR A 481 8.92 -17.26 -14.79
CA THR A 481 10.07 -17.53 -13.91
C THR A 481 10.47 -19.01 -14.06
N LYS A 482 11.77 -19.30 -14.16
CA LYS A 482 12.27 -20.68 -14.34
C LYS A 482 13.13 -21.12 -13.16
N PHE A 483 13.14 -22.42 -12.89
CA PHE A 483 14.07 -23.09 -11.99
C PHE A 483 14.66 -24.31 -12.69
N LEU A 484 15.98 -24.45 -12.65
CA LEU A 484 16.70 -25.61 -13.17
C LEU A 484 17.12 -26.51 -11.99
N VAL A 485 16.84 -27.81 -12.11
CA VAL A 485 17.11 -28.86 -11.13
C VAL A 485 18.02 -29.89 -11.79
N ASP A 486 19.00 -30.41 -11.05
CA ASP A 486 19.98 -31.37 -11.56
C ASP A 486 19.48 -32.83 -11.58
N ARG A 487 20.34 -33.74 -12.08
CA ARG A 487 20.08 -35.18 -12.17
C ARG A 487 19.90 -35.89 -10.81
N ASN A 488 20.21 -35.21 -9.70
CA ASN A 488 20.10 -35.72 -8.33
C ASN A 488 18.90 -35.10 -7.59
N GLY A 489 18.10 -34.28 -8.28
CA GLY A 489 16.92 -33.60 -7.74
C GLY A 489 17.25 -32.35 -6.92
N GLN A 490 18.47 -31.82 -7.03
CA GLN A 490 18.89 -30.63 -6.30
C GLN A 490 18.66 -29.35 -7.12
N PRO A 491 18.04 -28.30 -6.55
CA PRO A 491 17.84 -27.03 -7.24
C PRO A 491 19.17 -26.33 -7.54
N PHE A 492 19.46 -26.14 -8.82
CA PHE A 492 20.73 -25.56 -9.29
C PHE A 492 20.66 -24.02 -9.40
N LYS A 493 19.66 -23.49 -10.12
CA LYS A 493 19.60 -22.06 -10.47
C LYS A 493 18.19 -21.59 -10.82
N ARG A 494 17.91 -20.32 -10.52
CA ARG A 494 16.64 -19.62 -10.79
C ARG A 494 16.85 -18.50 -11.78
N TYR A 495 15.92 -18.34 -12.71
CA TYR A 495 15.96 -17.33 -13.77
C TYR A 495 14.66 -16.52 -13.80
N GLY A 496 14.79 -15.21 -13.97
CA GLY A 496 13.69 -14.27 -13.97
C GLY A 496 12.80 -14.33 -15.23
N PRO A 497 11.60 -13.72 -15.17
CA PRO A 497 10.64 -13.63 -16.29
C PRO A 497 11.23 -13.18 -17.63
N LYS A 498 12.21 -12.27 -17.61
CA LYS A 498 12.83 -11.66 -18.80
C LYS A 498 14.10 -12.38 -19.28
N GLU A 499 14.59 -13.38 -18.56
CA GLU A 499 15.69 -14.22 -19.02
C GLU A 499 15.12 -15.24 -20.01
N LEU A 500 15.59 -15.19 -21.25
CA LEU A 500 15.08 -16.04 -22.33
C LEU A 500 15.62 -17.47 -22.17
N PRO A 501 14.84 -18.52 -22.49
CA PRO A 501 15.30 -19.89 -22.32
C PRO A 501 16.67 -20.19 -22.96
N PHE A 502 16.98 -19.66 -24.15
CA PHE A 502 18.30 -19.85 -24.75
C PHE A 502 19.44 -19.12 -24.03
N SER A 503 19.20 -18.09 -23.20
CA SER A 503 20.28 -17.37 -22.50
C SER A 503 20.90 -18.15 -21.34
N PHE A 504 20.35 -19.33 -21.00
CA PHE A 504 20.91 -20.27 -20.02
C PHE A 504 21.09 -21.69 -20.59
N GLU A 505 21.22 -21.83 -21.92
CA GLU A 505 21.44 -23.14 -22.56
C GLU A 505 22.76 -23.81 -22.10
N GLU A 506 23.80 -23.04 -21.78
CA GLU A 506 25.06 -23.58 -21.24
C GLU A 506 24.91 -24.17 -19.83
N ASP A 507 24.10 -23.57 -18.96
CA ASP A 507 23.79 -24.13 -17.63
C ASP A 507 23.09 -25.49 -17.77
N ILE A 508 22.22 -25.65 -18.78
CA ILE A 508 21.57 -26.93 -19.12
C ILE A 508 22.60 -27.94 -19.63
N LYS A 509 23.49 -27.55 -20.56
CA LYS A 509 24.56 -28.42 -21.08
C LYS A 509 25.50 -28.91 -19.98
N GLU A 510 25.86 -28.05 -19.02
CA GLU A 510 26.71 -28.42 -17.89
C GLU A 510 26.09 -29.55 -17.04
N LEU A 511 24.81 -29.45 -16.72
CA LEU A 511 24.10 -30.48 -15.95
C LEU A 511 23.83 -31.75 -16.75
N LEU A 512 23.64 -31.65 -18.07
CA LEU A 512 23.48 -32.82 -18.95
C LEU A 512 24.80 -33.59 -19.12
N ALA A 513 25.94 -32.90 -19.14
CA ALA A 513 27.27 -33.50 -19.26
C ALA A 513 27.72 -34.24 -17.99
N LYS A 514 27.17 -33.89 -16.82
CA LYS A 514 27.36 -34.65 -15.58
C LYS A 514 26.59 -35.97 -15.66
N ALA A 515 27.24 -37.07 -15.30
CA ALA A 515 26.54 -38.33 -15.02
C ALA A 515 25.67 -38.16 -13.75
N PRO A 516 24.54 -38.88 -13.62
CA PRO A 516 23.86 -39.00 -12.33
C PRO A 516 24.83 -39.65 -11.32
N GLU A 517 24.88 -39.13 -10.09
CA GLU A 517 25.72 -39.76 -9.07
C GLU A 517 25.12 -41.12 -8.67
N PRO A 518 25.95 -42.15 -8.40
CA PRO A 518 25.43 -43.39 -7.83
C PRO A 518 24.83 -43.07 -6.45
N GLU A 519 23.65 -43.60 -6.15
CA GLU A 519 22.98 -43.39 -4.87
C GLU A 519 23.92 -43.83 -3.73
N LYS A 520 24.20 -42.89 -2.82
CA LYS A 520 24.85 -43.21 -1.55
C LYS A 520 23.82 -43.96 -0.71
N THR A 521 23.90 -45.29 -0.69
CA THR A 521 23.31 -46.08 0.39
C THR A 521 23.85 -45.54 1.70
N GLU A 522 22.97 -45.01 2.55
CA GLU A 522 23.34 -44.60 3.90
C GLU A 522 23.75 -45.87 4.67
N GLU A 523 25.02 -45.98 5.04
CA GLU A 523 25.47 -47.05 5.94
C GLU A 523 24.81 -46.85 7.30
N GLU A 524 24.16 -47.91 7.82
CA GLU A 524 23.57 -47.88 9.16
C GLU A 524 24.67 -47.69 10.21
N VAL A 525 24.77 -46.48 10.77
CA VAL A 525 25.66 -46.20 11.90
C VAL A 525 25.03 -46.80 13.16
N PRO A 526 25.69 -47.77 13.85
CA PRO A 526 25.16 -48.30 15.09
C PRO A 526 25.27 -47.26 16.22
N ASP A 527 24.17 -47.04 16.95
CA ASP A 527 24.20 -46.33 18.23
C ASP A 527 25.08 -47.11 19.24
N ASP A 528 26.14 -46.47 19.76
CA ASP A 528 26.52 -46.67 21.16
C ASP A 528 27.18 -45.41 21.77
N VAL A 529 27.04 -45.25 23.07
CA VAL A 529 27.25 -43.98 23.78
C VAL A 529 28.32 -44.10 24.87
N ALA A 530 29.45 -43.40 24.70
CA ALA A 530 30.38 -43.14 25.80
C ALA A 530 31.09 -41.78 25.66
N SER A 531 30.89 -40.91 26.65
CA SER A 531 31.70 -39.69 26.81
C SER A 531 32.99 -39.99 27.56
N THR A 532 34.10 -39.34 27.20
CA THR A 532 35.04 -38.85 28.21
C THR A 532 35.80 -37.62 27.70
N LYS A 533 36.27 -36.78 28.64
CA LYS A 533 37.00 -35.54 28.36
C LYS A 533 38.51 -35.78 28.40
N SER A 534 39.27 -35.01 27.62
CA SER A 534 40.45 -34.27 28.09
C SER A 534 41.02 -33.39 26.97
N ASP A 535 41.11 -32.07 27.24
CA ASP A 535 42.34 -31.24 27.16
C ASP A 535 43.07 -31.11 25.79
N GLU A 536 43.69 -29.98 25.39
CA GLU A 536 43.67 -28.54 25.77
C GLU A 536 44.46 -27.75 24.67
N VAL A 537 44.63 -26.42 24.80
CA VAL A 537 45.66 -25.59 24.12
C VAL A 537 45.52 -25.32 22.60
N THR A 538 44.69 -24.31 22.28
CA THR A 538 44.95 -23.10 21.45
C THR A 538 45.78 -23.12 20.14
N SER A 539 45.34 -22.24 19.21
CA SER A 539 46.15 -21.34 18.33
C SER A 539 47.02 -21.97 17.22
N ASP A 540 47.24 -21.32 16.06
CA ASP A 540 46.55 -20.18 15.42
C ASP A 540 46.92 -20.15 13.92
N LYS A 541 45.97 -19.69 13.10
CA LYS A 541 46.11 -18.82 11.89
C LYS A 541 47.09 -19.14 10.74
N GLU A 542 46.74 -18.60 9.56
CA GLU A 542 47.55 -18.38 8.34
C GLU A 542 48.27 -19.60 7.72
N GLU A 543 47.78 -20.15 6.61
CA GLU A 543 47.76 -19.54 5.26
C GLU A 543 49.17 -19.20 4.73
N THR A 544 49.69 -20.04 3.84
CA THR A 544 50.33 -19.59 2.59
C THR A 544 50.35 -20.72 1.58
N ALA A 545 50.45 -20.38 0.30
CA ALA A 545 50.24 -21.30 -0.82
C ALA A 545 51.53 -21.59 -1.62
N LEU A 546 51.33 -22.24 -2.78
CA LEU A 546 52.22 -22.39 -3.95
C LEU A 546 52.94 -23.74 -4.11
N GLU A 547 52.57 -24.43 -5.19
CA GLU A 547 53.45 -25.04 -6.23
C GLU A 547 54.47 -26.13 -5.77
N ASP A 548 54.88 -27.10 -6.59
CA ASP A 548 54.78 -27.30 -8.04
C ASP A 548 55.02 -28.80 -8.37
N LYS A 549 54.46 -29.33 -9.48
CA LYS A 549 55.03 -30.44 -10.32
C LYS A 549 55.36 -31.82 -9.68
N GLN A 550 55.56 -32.93 -10.40
CA GLN A 550 55.12 -33.42 -11.73
C GLN A 550 55.18 -34.98 -11.68
N GLU A 551 54.77 -35.65 -12.77
CA GLU A 551 55.29 -36.97 -13.21
C GLU A 551 55.08 -38.26 -12.37
N THR A 552 54.03 -38.98 -12.75
CA THR A 552 54.07 -40.41 -13.19
C THR A 552 55.45 -40.87 -13.73
N PRO A 553 55.87 -42.17 -13.63
CA PRO A 553 55.13 -43.24 -14.32
C PRO A 553 55.31 -44.74 -13.95
N ALA A 554 54.54 -45.57 -14.66
CA ALA A 554 54.92 -46.86 -15.31
C ALA A 554 54.66 -48.22 -14.62
N GLU A 555 54.52 -49.22 -15.51
CA GLU A 555 54.51 -50.69 -15.39
C GLU A 555 53.38 -51.33 -14.55
N GLU A 556 52.44 -52.10 -15.15
CA GLU A 556 52.55 -53.40 -15.87
C GLU A 556 52.66 -54.66 -14.98
N LYS A 557 51.55 -55.40 -14.83
CA LYS A 557 51.30 -56.77 -15.34
C LYS A 557 49.88 -57.21 -14.89
N LYS A 558 48.97 -57.78 -15.70
CA LYS A 558 48.98 -58.84 -16.75
C LYS A 558 48.63 -60.21 -16.16
N GLU A 559 47.63 -60.87 -16.78
CA GLU A 559 47.27 -62.32 -16.64
C GLU A 559 46.66 -62.77 -15.28
N THR A 560 45.69 -63.70 -15.19
CA THR A 560 44.93 -64.48 -16.21
C THR A 560 43.48 -64.76 -15.74
N VAL A 561 42.60 -65.11 -16.69
CA VAL A 561 41.26 -65.69 -16.48
C VAL A 561 41.29 -67.01 -15.70
N THR A 562 40.29 -67.24 -14.83
CA THR A 562 39.71 -68.58 -14.61
C THR A 562 38.21 -68.47 -14.36
N GLU A 563 37.44 -69.27 -15.09
CA GLU A 563 35.98 -69.44 -14.99
C GLU A 563 35.68 -70.72 -14.17
N VAL A 564 34.78 -70.65 -13.19
CA VAL A 564 34.16 -71.83 -12.56
C VAL A 564 32.68 -71.53 -12.28
N LYS A 565 31.81 -72.51 -12.51
CA LYS A 565 30.35 -72.40 -12.45
C LYS A 565 29.76 -73.63 -11.75
N SER A 566 29.16 -73.43 -10.58
CA SER A 566 28.52 -74.49 -9.76
C SER A 566 27.90 -73.86 -8.49
N GLU A 567 26.77 -74.30 -7.95
CA GLU A 567 25.63 -75.04 -8.54
C GLU A 567 24.40 -74.83 -7.63
N GLU A 568 23.24 -75.31 -8.06
CA GLU A 568 21.93 -75.11 -7.39
C GLU A 568 21.67 -76.17 -6.30
N ILE A 569 21.17 -75.77 -5.14
CA ILE A 569 20.51 -76.67 -4.18
C ILE A 569 19.18 -76.04 -3.76
N THR A 570 18.11 -76.83 -3.89
CA THR A 570 16.74 -76.50 -3.47
C THR A 570 16.38 -77.23 -2.18
N GLU A 571 15.50 -76.63 -1.37
CA GLU A 571 14.72 -77.37 -0.37
C GLU A 571 13.32 -76.75 -0.26
N GLU A 572 12.31 -77.57 0.08
CA GLU A 572 10.89 -77.25 -0.14
C GLU A 572 10.09 -77.04 1.16
N LYS A 573 9.08 -76.16 1.05
CA LYS A 573 7.76 -76.21 1.74
C LYS A 573 7.72 -76.42 3.27
N GLU A 574 6.99 -75.51 3.94
CA GLU A 574 5.60 -75.85 4.31
C GLU A 574 4.69 -74.61 4.32
N VAL A 575 3.37 -74.81 4.29
CA VAL A 575 2.34 -73.76 4.24
C VAL A 575 1.25 -74.07 5.25
N ALA A 576 0.93 -73.13 6.13
CA ALA A 576 -0.23 -73.20 7.03
C ALA A 576 -0.99 -71.87 7.04
N THR A 577 -2.20 -71.88 6.47
CA THR A 577 -3.14 -70.75 6.49
C THR A 577 -4.17 -70.93 7.60
N THR A 578 -4.45 -69.87 8.38
CA THR A 578 -5.73 -69.76 9.11
C THR A 578 -6.10 -68.28 9.31
N GLU A 579 -7.41 -68.01 9.37
CA GLU A 579 -8.02 -66.69 9.33
C GLU A 579 -7.95 -65.95 10.69
N ILE A 580 -7.95 -64.62 10.66
CA ILE A 580 -8.41 -63.79 11.79
C ILE A 580 -9.49 -62.84 11.27
N LYS A 581 -10.62 -62.76 11.98
CA LYS A 581 -11.80 -61.99 11.58
C LYS A 581 -11.67 -60.52 11.94
N VAL A 582 -12.09 -59.65 11.03
CA VAL A 582 -12.48 -58.28 11.34
C VAL A 582 -13.80 -58.30 12.13
N VAL A 583 -13.87 -57.55 13.22
CA VAL A 583 -15.12 -57.19 13.90
C VAL A 583 -15.11 -55.68 14.10
N THR A 584 -16.12 -55.01 13.53
CA THR A 584 -16.40 -53.59 13.75
C THR A 584 -17.43 -53.44 14.86
N GLU A 585 -17.14 -52.61 15.87
CA GLU A 585 -18.17 -52.03 16.73
C GLU A 585 -18.17 -50.51 16.56
N GLU A 586 -19.34 -49.95 16.23
CA GLU A 586 -19.59 -48.52 16.38
C GLU A 586 -19.88 -48.23 17.86
N THR A 587 -19.40 -47.11 18.40
CA THR A 587 -19.97 -46.57 19.64
C THR A 587 -20.08 -45.06 19.59
N LYS A 588 -21.26 -44.58 20.01
CA LYS A 588 -21.72 -43.20 19.87
C LYS A 588 -21.82 -42.59 21.27
N ILE A 589 -21.07 -41.52 21.54
CA ILE A 589 -21.11 -40.78 22.81
C ILE A 589 -21.34 -39.30 22.52
N GLU A 590 -22.12 -38.65 23.39
CA GLU A 590 -22.68 -37.31 23.17
C GLU A 590 -21.81 -36.18 23.74
N LYS A 591 -22.11 -34.94 23.33
CA LYS A 591 -21.52 -33.74 23.91
C LYS A 591 -22.17 -33.42 25.26
N THR A 592 -21.36 -33.30 26.31
CA THR A 592 -21.36 -32.16 27.24
C THR A 592 -20.20 -32.30 28.23
N GLU A 593 -19.38 -31.26 28.39
CA GLU A 593 -19.25 -30.64 29.72
C GLU A 593 -18.76 -29.19 29.65
N THR A 594 -19.06 -28.46 30.72
CA THR A 594 -18.91 -27.01 30.83
C THR A 594 -17.54 -26.66 31.43
N ILE A 595 -16.88 -25.62 30.92
CA ILE A 595 -15.87 -24.90 31.70
C ILE A 595 -16.40 -23.50 31.98
N ALA A 596 -16.60 -23.21 33.26
CA ALA A 596 -16.97 -21.88 33.74
C ALA A 596 -15.71 -21.12 34.14
N THR A 597 -15.56 -19.88 33.67
CA THR A 597 -14.48 -18.98 34.09
C THR A 597 -15.11 -17.82 34.85
N THR A 598 -14.77 -17.68 36.12
CA THR A 598 -15.35 -16.67 37.02
C THR A 598 -14.82 -15.27 36.69
N ILE A 599 -15.73 -14.30 36.58
CA ILE A 599 -15.42 -12.87 36.63
C ILE A 599 -16.26 -12.28 37.78
N GLU A 600 -15.59 -11.69 38.77
CA GLU A 600 -16.25 -10.82 39.75
C GLU A 600 -16.28 -9.40 39.19
N GLU A 601 -17.48 -8.86 38.94
CA GLU A 601 -17.66 -7.41 38.77
C GLU A 601 -18.65 -6.86 39.80
N THR A 602 -18.33 -5.67 40.30
CA THR A 602 -18.98 -5.08 41.49
C THR A 602 -20.24 -4.31 41.12
N LYS A 603 -21.33 -4.54 41.84
CA LYS A 603 -22.63 -3.87 41.61
C LYS A 603 -22.56 -2.34 41.78
N VAL A 604 -23.10 -1.63 40.78
CA VAL A 604 -23.87 -0.39 40.97
C VAL A 604 -25.17 -0.55 40.19
N ALA A 605 -26.30 -0.04 40.70
CA ALA A 605 -27.64 -0.38 40.19
C ALA A 605 -28.42 0.84 39.67
N ALA A 606 -29.16 0.64 38.57
CA ALA A 606 -30.23 1.54 38.12
C ALA A 606 -31.35 0.74 37.39
N THR A 607 -32.51 0.72 38.06
CA THR A 607 -33.87 0.33 37.66
C THR A 607 -34.32 0.44 36.18
N VAL A 608 -35.12 -0.56 35.75
CA VAL A 608 -36.41 -0.45 34.98
C VAL A 608 -36.30 0.12 33.54
N GLU A 609 -36.87 -0.47 32.48
CA GLU A 609 -38.27 -0.93 32.33
C GLU A 609 -38.45 -2.14 31.39
N GLU A 610 -39.62 -2.81 31.47
CA GLU A 610 -39.95 -4.06 30.76
C GLU A 610 -41.03 -3.83 29.70
N THR A 611 -40.71 -4.09 28.42
CA THR A 611 -41.74 -4.16 27.35
C THR A 611 -41.45 -5.31 26.37
N THR A 612 -42.41 -6.23 26.25
CA THR A 612 -42.40 -7.31 25.25
C THR A 612 -43.54 -7.12 24.24
N PRO A 613 -43.29 -7.34 22.94
CA PRO A 613 -44.32 -7.69 21.98
C PRO A 613 -44.24 -9.19 21.60
N LYS A 614 -45.40 -9.80 21.33
CA LYS A 614 -45.51 -11.19 20.89
C LYS A 614 -45.11 -11.35 19.43
N VAL A 615 -44.57 -12.51 19.07
CA VAL A 615 -44.52 -12.98 17.68
C VAL A 615 -45.71 -13.92 17.45
N GLU A 616 -46.60 -13.56 16.53
CA GLU A 616 -47.62 -14.48 16.00
C GLU A 616 -47.03 -15.28 14.82
N ILE A 617 -47.28 -16.59 14.81
CA ILE A 617 -46.86 -17.48 13.72
C ILE A 617 -48.02 -17.61 12.74
N VAL A 618 -47.93 -16.91 11.60
CA VAL A 618 -48.81 -17.13 10.45
C VAL A 618 -48.07 -18.00 9.44
N LYS A 619 -48.65 -19.15 9.08
CA LYS A 619 -48.25 -19.94 7.91
C LYS A 619 -48.99 -19.43 6.67
N THR A 620 -48.27 -19.27 5.57
CA THR A 620 -48.82 -19.20 4.21
C THR A 620 -47.93 -20.03 3.28
N GLU A 621 -48.55 -20.61 2.26
CA GLU A 621 -47.97 -21.70 1.45
C GLU A 621 -47.27 -21.21 0.18
N ASP A 622 -46.43 -22.11 -0.36
CA ASP A 622 -45.83 -22.19 -1.69
C ASP A 622 -46.13 -21.10 -2.73
N VAL A 623 -45.07 -20.43 -3.18
CA VAL A 623 -44.98 -19.89 -4.55
C VAL A 623 -43.63 -20.30 -5.16
N VAL A 624 -43.67 -21.06 -6.25
CA VAL A 624 -42.48 -21.48 -7.00
C VAL A 624 -42.16 -20.43 -8.08
N VAL A 625 -40.96 -19.86 -8.04
CA VAL A 625 -40.38 -19.08 -9.16
C VAL A 625 -38.94 -19.56 -9.36
N ALA A 626 -38.47 -19.55 -10.62
CA ALA A 626 -37.27 -20.25 -11.06
C ALA A 626 -35.96 -19.66 -10.52
N VAL A 627 -34.97 -20.55 -10.34
CA VAL A 627 -33.57 -20.19 -10.12
C VAL A 627 -32.94 -19.70 -11.43
N SER A 628 -32.37 -18.51 -11.42
CA SER A 628 -31.22 -18.18 -12.27
C SER A 628 -29.97 -18.24 -11.39
N ALA A 629 -28.96 -18.97 -11.82
CA ALA A 629 -27.73 -19.17 -11.04
C ALA A 629 -26.80 -17.94 -11.11
N PRO A 630 -25.92 -17.76 -10.11
CA PRO A 630 -24.68 -16.99 -10.27
C PRO A 630 -23.67 -17.73 -11.16
#